data_AF-A0A6N0LB63-F1
#
_entry.id   AF-A0A6N0LB63-F1
#
_cell.length_a   1.000
_cell.length_b   1.000
_cell.length_c   1.000
_cell.angle_alpha   90.00
_cell.angle_beta   90.00
_cell.angle_gamma   90.00
#
_symmetry.space_group_name_H-M   'P 1'
#
loop_
_entity.id
_entity.type
_entity.pdbx_description
1 polymer ?
#
loop_
_entity_poly.entity_id
_entity_poly.type
_entity_poly.pdbx_seq_one_letter_code
_entity_poly.pdbx_strand_id
1 'polypeptide(L)' 'MEKSVIELLKPVTLEKENCPPLVFETGTVLKVLMQTPTSLLVSKDDDFNFTVALKDENKIWRVL' A
#
# COMPACT_ATOMS: atom_id res chain seq x y z
N MET A 1 -2.59 -13.51 -13.44
CA MET A 1 -3.00 -12.68 -12.29
C MET A 1 -3.28 -11.29 -12.84
N GLU A 2 -4.53 -10.87 -12.76
CA GLU A 2 -4.94 -9.52 -13.17
C GLU A 2 -4.18 -8.49 -12.33
N LYS A 3 -3.78 -7.38 -12.97
CA LYS A 3 -3.06 -6.31 -12.30
C LYS A 3 -4.02 -5.60 -11.34
N SER A 4 -4.14 -6.09 -10.12
CA SER A 4 -4.98 -5.45 -9.10
C SER A 4 -4.34 -4.14 -8.67
N VAL A 5 -5.15 -3.10 -8.59
CA VAL A 5 -4.80 -1.82 -7.96
C VAL A 5 -5.61 -1.71 -6.67
N ILE A 6 -5.02 -1.10 -5.65
CA ILE A 6 -5.70 -0.81 -4.40
C ILE A 6 -5.73 0.69 -4.16
N GLU A 7 -6.74 1.15 -3.45
CA GLU A 7 -6.87 2.53 -2.99
C GLU A 7 -6.72 2.56 -1.46
N LEU A 8 -5.95 3.51 -0.94
CA LEU A 8 -5.89 3.78 0.50
C LEU A 8 -7.15 4.51 0.97
N LEU A 9 -7.84 3.95 1.94
CA LEU A 9 -8.98 4.55 2.64
C LEU A 9 -8.55 5.42 3.83
N LYS A 10 -7.30 5.29 4.27
CA LYS A 10 -6.71 6.03 5.39
C LYS A 10 -5.27 6.40 5.06
N PRO A 11 -4.73 7.48 5.66
CA PRO A 11 -3.33 7.80 5.45
C PRO A 11 -2.43 6.72 6.05
N VAL A 12 -1.36 6.36 5.35
CA VAL A 12 -0.36 5.40 5.79
C VAL A 12 0.96 6.13 5.95
N THR A 13 1.54 6.09 7.14
CA THR A 13 2.86 6.64 7.41
C THR A 13 3.86 5.50 7.52
N LEU A 14 4.90 5.54 6.69
CA LEU A 14 6.02 4.62 6.77
C LEU A 14 7.19 5.31 7.47
N GLU A 15 7.62 4.72 8.57
CA GLU A 15 8.75 5.19 9.35
C GLU A 15 9.94 4.24 9.14
N LYS A 16 11.12 4.80 8.92
CA LYS A 16 12.36 4.05 8.82
C LYS A 16 13.48 4.80 9.51
N GLU A 17 14.34 4.07 10.21
CA GLU A 17 15.46 4.65 10.95
C GLU A 17 16.36 5.46 9.99
N ASN A 18 16.66 6.71 10.36
CA ASN A 18 17.43 7.68 9.58
C ASN A 18 16.81 8.10 8.23
N CYS A 19 15.49 7.94 8.04
CA CYS A 19 14.78 8.51 6.89
C CYS A 19 13.59 9.35 7.36
N PRO A 20 13.26 10.44 6.63
CA PRO A 20 12.02 11.16 6.89
C PRO A 20 10.80 10.23 6.71
N PRO A 21 9.76 10.36 7.53
CA PRO A 21 8.57 9.54 7.41
C PRO A 21 7.90 9.80 6.06
N LEU A 22 7.53 8.74 5.37
CA LEU A 22 6.84 8.82 4.09
C LEU A 22 5.33 8.67 4.35
N VAL A 23 4.58 9.73 4.10
CA VAL A 23 3.12 9.74 4.30
C VAL A 23 2.41 9.56 2.96
N PHE A 24 1.53 8.58 2.89
CA PHE A 24 0.62 8.36 1.78
C PHE A 24 -0.77 8.81 2.19
N GLU A 25 -1.34 9.75 1.46
CA GLU A 25 -2.66 10.30 1.77
C GLU A 25 -3.80 9.32 1.43
N THR A 26 -4.96 9.56 2.03
CA THR A 26 -6.20 8.86 1.66
C THR A 26 -6.55 9.14 0.19
N GLY A 27 -7.04 8.14 -0.52
CA GLY A 27 -7.30 8.18 -1.96
C GLY A 27 -6.06 7.90 -2.81
N THR A 28 -4.89 7.64 -2.20
CA THR A 28 -3.72 7.19 -2.96
C THR A 28 -3.99 5.82 -3.57
N VAL A 29 -3.80 5.71 -4.90
CA VAL A 29 -3.87 4.44 -5.63
C VAL A 29 -2.48 3.82 -5.69
N LEU A 30 -2.43 2.52 -5.43
CA LEU A 30 -1.20 1.73 -5.38
C LEU A 30 -1.37 0.49 -6.24
N LYS A 31 -0.33 0.15 -6.98
CA LYS A 31 -0.32 -1.04 -7.84
C LYS A 31 0.16 -2.25 -7.07
N VAL A 32 -0.61 -3.34 -7.11
CA VAL A 32 -0.18 -4.60 -6.51
C VAL A 32 0.88 -5.25 -7.40
N LEU A 33 2.06 -5.48 -6.82
CA LEU A 33 3.17 -6.17 -7.48
C LEU A 33 3.15 -7.66 -7.15
N MET A 34 2.86 -8.01 -5.90
CA MET A 34 2.87 -9.39 -5.41
C MET A 34 1.94 -9.52 -4.21
N GLN A 35 1.38 -10.72 -4.01
CA GLN A 35 0.65 -11.08 -2.80
C GLN A 35 1.43 -12.16 -2.03
N THR A 36 1.59 -11.94 -0.73
CA THR A 36 2.00 -12.96 0.24
C THR A 36 0.77 -13.48 0.99
N PRO A 37 0.87 -14.58 1.77
CA PRO A 37 -0.26 -15.09 2.54
C PRO A 37 -0.85 -14.11 3.55
N THR A 38 -0.11 -13.08 3.96
CA THR A 38 -0.50 -12.14 5.02
C THR A 38 -0.54 -10.69 4.56
N SER A 39 0.08 -10.36 3.42
CA SER A 39 0.27 -8.99 2.96
C SER A 39 0.28 -8.86 1.43
N LEU A 40 0.06 -7.65 0.93
CA LEU A 40 0.28 -7.28 -0.46
C LEU A 40 1.53 -6.39 -0.55
N LEU A 41 2.43 -6.71 -1.48
CA LEU A 41 3.47 -5.80 -1.92
C LEU A 41 2.88 -4.87 -2.96
N VAL A 42 2.88 -3.58 -2.64
CA VAL A 42 2.31 -2.53 -3.47
C VAL A 42 3.35 -1.49 -3.80
N SER A 43 3.17 -0.84 -4.94
CA SER A 43 4.07 0.17 -5.47
C SER A 43 3.29 1.42 -5.86
N LYS A 44 3.85 2.57 -5.53
CA LYS A 44 3.39 3.88 -6.01
C LYS A 44 4.18 4.24 -7.27
N ASP A 45 3.61 5.10 -8.11
CA ASP A 45 4.21 5.59 -9.38
C ASP A 45 5.64 6.14 -9.24
N ASP A 46 6.08 6.51 -8.04
CA ASP A 46 7.43 6.98 -7.72
C ASP A 46 8.46 5.85 -7.45
N ASP A 47 8.21 4.64 -7.99
CA ASP A 47 9.04 3.42 -7.79
C ASP A 47 9.24 2.99 -6.31
N PHE A 48 8.43 3.54 -5.39
CA PHE A 48 8.49 3.19 -3.98
C PHE A 48 7.57 2.03 -3.66
N ASN A 49 8.13 0.99 -3.03
CA ASN A 49 7.44 -0.27 -2.77
C ASN A 49 7.31 -0.49 -1.25
N PHE A 50 6.12 -0.85 -0.80
CA PHE A 50 5.87 -1.23 0.58
C PHE A 50 4.80 -2.30 0.69
N THR A 51 4.65 -2.85 1.89
CA THR A 51 3.67 -3.89 2.15
C THR A 51 2.48 -3.35 2.92
N VAL A 52 1.28 -3.78 2.54
CA VAL A 52 0.04 -3.57 3.31
C VAL A 52 -0.50 -4.92 3.77
N ALA A 53 -1.03 -5.01 4.98
CA ALA A 53 -1.52 -6.29 5.49
C ALA A 53 -2.90 -6.63 4.93
N LEU A 54 -3.15 -7.90 4.62
CA LEU A 54 -4.44 -8.41 4.12
C LEU A 54 -5.57 -8.23 5.14
N LYS A 55 -5.27 -8.30 6.44
CA LYS A 55 -6.24 -8.06 7.52
C LYS A 55 -6.82 -6.63 7.56
N ASP A 56 -6.16 -5.70 6.87
CA ASP A 56 -6.52 -4.29 6.81
C ASP A 56 -7.30 -3.92 5.55
N GLU A 57 -7.62 -4.91 4.71
CA GLU A 57 -8.55 -4.78 3.59
C GLU A 57 -9.92 -4.27 4.09
N ASN A 58 -10.51 -3.34 3.34
CA ASN A 58 -11.72 -2.58 3.67
C ASN A 58 -11.63 -1.71 4.95
N LYS A 59 -10.45 -1.60 5.58
CA LYS A 59 -10.23 -0.76 6.77
C LYS A 59 -9.23 0.36 6.52
N ILE A 60 -8.12 0.03 5.87
CA ILE A 60 -7.03 0.94 5.52
C ILE A 60 -6.90 1.05 3.99
N TRP A 61 -7.23 -0.01 3.25
CA TRP A 61 -7.19 -0.02 1.80
C TRP A 61 -8.28 -0.90 1.22
N ARG A 62 -8.62 -0.75 -0.07
CA ARG A 62 -9.56 -1.61 -0.80
C ARG A 62 -9.09 -1.87 -2.22
N VAL A 63 -9.50 -2.99 -2.82
CA VAL A 63 -9.27 -3.27 -4.25
C VAL A 63 -10.19 -2.41 -5.11
N LEU A 64 -9.67 -1.92 -6.25
CA LEU A 64 -10.42 -1.24 -7.31
C LEU A 64 -10.74 -2.18 -8.47
#